data_AF-A0A2V9PDM6-F1
#
_entry.id   AF-A0A2V9PDM6-F1
#
_cell.length_a   1.000
_cell.length_b   1.000
_cell.length_c   1.000
_cell.angle_alpha   90.00
_cell.angle_beta   90.00
_cell.angle_gamma   90.00
#
_symmetry.space_group_name_H-M   'P 1'
#
loop_
_entity.id
_entity.type
_entity.pdbx_description
1 polymer ?
#
loop_
_entity_poly.entity_id
_entity_poly.type
_entity_poly.pdbx_seq_one_letter_code
_entity_poly.pdbx_strand_id
1 'polypeptide(L)'
;ILGFASPMGMSMAEIFRDTKVLSGDGRESRATDAFSKGLHGESCDEILEAWYVTPSGEDRSLKITLIPVCVPGGEVLGLASVIADHGEAAALRHARVLRAEESAELALDLRSSLATIREWAEQMKTAAGPSTGLAGDISAEAGRLEKVVGQFLAGDEQAKGAHA
;
A
#
# COMPACT_ATOMS: atom_id res chain seq x y z
N ILE A 1 15.02 -20.78 -8.83
CA ILE A 1 15.81 -20.89 -10.07
C ILE A 1 14.81 -21.07 -11.21
N LEU A 2 14.51 -20.02 -12.00
CA LEU A 2 13.86 -20.23 -13.29
C LEU A 2 14.91 -20.85 -14.20
N GLY A 3 14.84 -22.16 -14.37
CA GLY A 3 15.83 -22.92 -15.11
C GLY A 3 15.68 -22.68 -16.60
N PHE A 4 16.64 -21.98 -17.19
CA PHE A 4 16.81 -21.78 -18.64
C PHE A 4 16.99 -23.10 -19.43
N ALA A 5 17.01 -24.25 -18.75
CA ALA A 5 17.19 -25.59 -19.31
C ALA A 5 16.26 -26.64 -18.67
N SER A 6 15.06 -26.27 -18.21
CA SER A 6 14.09 -27.25 -17.72
C SER A 6 13.35 -27.90 -18.90
N PRO A 7 13.31 -29.24 -19.03
CA PRO A 7 12.56 -29.93 -20.10
C PRO A 7 11.04 -29.70 -20.06
N MET A 8 10.55 -29.09 -18.96
CA MET A 8 9.14 -28.76 -18.72
C MET A 8 8.95 -27.26 -18.37
N GLY A 9 9.98 -26.42 -18.57
CA GLY A 9 9.97 -25.02 -18.12
C GLY A 9 9.59 -24.03 -19.21
N MET A 10 8.67 -23.11 -18.91
CA MET A 10 8.37 -21.96 -19.75
C MET A 10 9.61 -21.06 -19.88
N SER A 11 9.91 -20.65 -21.10
CA SER A 11 10.97 -19.70 -21.41
C SER A 11 10.63 -18.29 -20.92
N MET A 12 11.64 -17.43 -20.83
CA MET A 12 11.44 -16.02 -20.46
C MET A 12 10.52 -15.29 -21.43
N ALA A 13 10.58 -15.63 -22.71
CA ALA A 13 9.69 -15.10 -23.74
C ALA A 13 8.25 -15.59 -23.56
N GLU A 14 8.04 -16.81 -23.06
CA GLU A 14 6.70 -17.31 -22.77
C GLU A 14 6.12 -16.71 -21.48
N ILE A 15 6.95 -16.47 -20.48
CA ILE A 15 6.54 -15.88 -19.21
C ILE A 15 6.25 -14.39 -19.38
N PHE A 16 7.22 -13.61 -19.86
CA PHE A 16 7.10 -12.16 -19.95
C PHE A 16 6.57 -11.67 -21.29
N ARG A 17 6.46 -12.50 -22.33
CA ARG A 17 5.90 -12.11 -23.64
C ARG A 17 6.51 -10.80 -24.14
N ASP A 18 5.68 -9.80 -24.43
CA ASP A 18 6.08 -8.46 -24.84
C ASP A 18 6.13 -7.44 -23.68
N THR A 19 6.20 -7.91 -22.43
CA THR A 19 6.25 -7.06 -21.24
C THR A 19 7.47 -6.13 -21.30
N LYS A 20 7.17 -4.85 -21.16
CA LYS A 20 8.14 -3.77 -21.02
C LYS A 20 8.56 -3.65 -19.56
N VAL A 21 9.86 -3.43 -19.36
CA VAL A 21 10.49 -3.17 -18.07
C VAL A 21 11.10 -1.79 -18.07
N LEU A 22 11.05 -1.13 -16.92
CA LEU A 22 11.62 0.17 -16.66
C LEU A 22 12.93 0.04 -15.86
N SER A 23 13.91 0.73 -16.40
CA SER A 23 15.16 1.22 -15.83
C SER A 23 15.08 1.79 -14.42
N GLY A 24 16.01 1.50 -13.52
CA GLY A 24 16.34 2.42 -12.43
C GLY A 24 16.77 3.80 -12.96
N ASP A 25 17.33 3.84 -14.18
CA ASP A 25 17.65 5.05 -14.96
C ASP A 25 16.44 5.62 -15.75
N GLY A 26 15.25 5.01 -15.64
CA GLY A 26 14.03 5.38 -16.36
C GLY A 26 13.97 4.89 -17.80
N ARG A 27 14.93 4.07 -18.26
CA ARG A 27 14.96 3.56 -19.63
C ARG A 27 14.03 2.36 -19.80
N GLU A 28 13.16 2.43 -20.80
CA GLU A 28 12.26 1.33 -21.13
C GLU A 28 12.96 0.31 -22.05
N SER A 29 12.81 -0.98 -21.75
CA SER A 29 13.26 -2.08 -22.62
C SER A 29 12.31 -3.27 -22.50
N ARG A 30 12.47 -4.30 -23.34
CA ARG A 30 11.71 -5.55 -23.13
C ARG A 30 12.34 -6.35 -22.01
N ALA A 31 11.51 -7.02 -21.21
CA ALA A 31 11.97 -7.90 -20.15
C ALA A 31 12.99 -8.90 -20.68
N THR A 32 12.69 -9.59 -21.78
CA THR A 32 13.58 -10.56 -22.42
C THR A 32 14.96 -9.98 -22.73
N ASP A 33 15.01 -8.75 -23.22
CA ASP A 33 16.26 -8.08 -23.60
C ASP A 33 17.09 -7.76 -22.34
N ALA A 34 16.45 -7.33 -21.25
CA ALA A 34 17.11 -7.08 -19.97
C ALA A 34 17.68 -8.38 -19.34
N PHE A 35 16.89 -9.46 -19.35
CA PHE A 35 17.36 -10.78 -18.89
C PHE A 35 18.52 -11.30 -19.74
N SER A 36 18.48 -11.13 -21.06
CA SER A 36 19.57 -11.49 -21.95
C SER A 36 20.84 -10.70 -21.64
N LYS A 37 20.75 -9.39 -21.42
CA LYS A 37 21.91 -8.56 -21.05
C LYS A 37 22.55 -9.02 -19.74
N GLY A 38 21.73 -9.25 -18.70
CA GLY A 38 22.21 -9.76 -17.42
C GLY A 38 22.91 -11.12 -17.53
N LEU A 39 22.46 -11.98 -18.45
CA LEU A 39 23.11 -13.27 -18.71
C LEU A 39 24.46 -13.15 -19.43
N HIS A 40 24.63 -12.15 -20.30
CA HIS A 40 25.89 -11.89 -21.00
C HIS A 40 26.89 -11.08 -20.15
N GLY A 41 26.56 -10.79 -18.89
CA GLY A 41 27.41 -10.01 -17.99
C GLY A 41 27.50 -8.54 -18.37
N GLU A 42 26.58 -8.05 -19.22
CA GLU A 42 26.45 -6.62 -19.47
C GLU A 42 25.87 -5.96 -18.22
N SER A 43 26.29 -4.71 -17.95
CA SER A 43 25.73 -3.91 -16.86
C SER A 43 24.23 -3.75 -17.09
N CYS A 44 23.45 -4.57 -16.40
CA CYS A 44 22.01 -4.49 -16.38
C CYS A 44 21.62 -3.86 -15.05
N ASP A 45 20.70 -2.90 -15.12
CA ASP A 45 20.13 -2.30 -13.92
C ASP A 45 19.61 -3.39 -12.98
N GLU A 46 20.12 -3.38 -11.75
CA GLU A 46 19.93 -4.44 -10.76
C GLU A 46 18.45 -4.61 -10.36
N ILE A 47 17.63 -3.58 -10.60
CA ILE A 47 16.22 -3.53 -10.27
C ILE A 47 15.45 -3.00 -11.48
N LEU A 48 14.48 -3.79 -11.94
CA LEU A 48 13.57 -3.47 -13.03
C LEU A 48 12.14 -3.41 -12.49
N GLU A 49 11.34 -2.48 -13.01
CA GLU A 49 9.90 -2.43 -12.72
C GLU A 49 9.09 -2.79 -13.97
N ALA A 50 8.06 -3.62 -13.82
CA ALA A 50 7.27 -4.12 -14.94
C ALA A 50 5.78 -4.05 -14.65
N TRP A 51 5.01 -3.64 -15.65
CA TRP A 51 3.57 -3.85 -15.69
C TRP A 51 3.29 -5.16 -16.42
N TYR A 52 2.79 -6.15 -15.70
CA TYR A 52 2.64 -7.50 -16.19
C TYR A 52 1.17 -7.93 -16.16
N VAL A 53 0.70 -8.46 -17.30
CA VAL A 53 -0.63 -9.07 -17.39
C VAL A 53 -0.48 -10.58 -17.25
N THR A 54 -1.08 -11.16 -16.23
CA THR A 54 -1.06 -12.61 -16.03
C THR A 54 -1.79 -13.36 -17.15
N PRO A 55 -1.61 -14.68 -17.29
CA PRO A 55 -2.43 -15.48 -18.22
C PRO A 55 -3.93 -15.44 -17.91
N SER A 56 -4.33 -15.15 -16.66
CA SER A 56 -5.74 -14.92 -16.28
C SER A 56 -6.27 -13.53 -16.62
N GLY A 57 -5.40 -12.62 -17.13
CA GLY A 57 -5.77 -11.26 -17.50
C GLY A 57 -5.68 -10.23 -16.36
N GLU A 58 -5.01 -10.56 -15.25
CA GLU A 58 -4.85 -9.65 -14.12
C GLU A 58 -3.62 -8.77 -14.28
N ASP A 59 -3.76 -7.48 -13.97
CA ASP A 59 -2.65 -6.53 -13.96
C ASP A 59 -1.85 -6.65 -12.67
N ARG A 60 -0.52 -6.78 -12.81
CA ARG A 60 0.43 -6.89 -11.71
C ARG A 60 1.56 -5.87 -11.90
N SER A 61 1.97 -5.25 -10.79
CA SER A 61 3.16 -4.41 -10.76
C SER A 61 4.30 -5.24 -10.18
N LEU A 62 5.23 -5.65 -11.03
CA LEU A 62 6.33 -6.53 -10.64
C LEU A 62 7.61 -5.73 -10.47
N LYS A 63 8.29 -5.94 -9.35
CA LYS A 63 9.68 -5.55 -9.16
C LYS A 63 10.56 -6.76 -9.40
N ILE A 64 11.46 -6.66 -10.36
CA ILE A 64 12.32 -7.75 -10.80
C ILE A 64 13.75 -7.38 -10.46
N THR A 65 14.40 -8.16 -9.62
CA THR A 65 15.82 -8.02 -9.30
C THR A 65 16.61 -9.06 -10.08
N LEU A 66 17.65 -8.63 -10.78
CA LEU A 66 18.53 -9.49 -11.56
C LEU A 66 19.87 -9.65 -10.84
N ILE A 67 20.27 -10.88 -10.57
CA ILE A 67 21.47 -11.22 -9.79
C ILE A 67 22.34 -12.15 -10.64
N PRO A 68 23.38 -11.65 -11.31
CA PRO A 68 24.29 -12.51 -12.06
C PRO A 68 25.03 -13.44 -11.11
N VAL A 69 25.14 -14.71 -11.49
CA VAL A 69 25.84 -15.75 -10.73
C VAL A 69 27.19 -15.95 -11.42
N CYS A 70 28.28 -15.57 -10.76
CA CYS A 70 29.62 -15.63 -11.34
C CYS A 70 30.50 -16.71 -10.69
N VAL A 71 31.44 -17.28 -11.43
CA VAL A 71 32.54 -18.06 -10.86
C VAL A 71 33.60 -17.15 -10.21
N PRO A 72 34.49 -17.70 -9.35
CA PRO A 72 35.67 -17.00 -8.82
C PRO A 72 36.67 -16.40 -9.84
N GLY A 73 36.36 -16.35 -11.13
CA GLY A 73 37.12 -15.66 -12.18
C GLY A 73 36.38 -14.51 -12.86
N GLY A 74 35.19 -14.13 -12.37
CA GLY A 74 34.38 -13.03 -12.93
C GLY A 74 33.52 -13.42 -14.14
N GLU A 75 33.68 -14.63 -14.69
CA GLU A 75 32.81 -15.17 -15.73
C GLU A 75 31.41 -15.48 -15.16
N VAL A 76 30.37 -15.12 -15.91
CA VAL A 76 28.97 -15.32 -15.53
C VAL A 76 28.55 -16.76 -15.87
N LEU A 77 28.20 -17.54 -14.85
CA LEU A 77 27.63 -18.89 -14.99
C LEU A 77 26.14 -18.88 -15.30
N GLY A 78 25.44 -17.83 -14.91
CA GLY A 78 24.00 -17.74 -15.07
C GLY A 78 23.40 -16.52 -14.40
N LEU A 79 22.07 -16.48 -14.36
CA LEU A 79 21.32 -15.37 -13.81
C LEU A 79 20.27 -15.89 -12.82
N ALA A 80 20.35 -15.43 -11.58
CA ALA A 80 19.27 -15.57 -10.62
C ALA A 80 18.36 -14.34 -10.70
N SER A 81 17.07 -14.52 -10.44
CA SER A 81 16.14 -13.41 -10.38
C SER A 81 15.14 -13.58 -9.23
N VAL A 82 14.83 -12.46 -8.60
CA VAL A 82 13.75 -12.33 -7.61
C VAL A 82 12.66 -11.48 -8.23
N ILE A 83 11.43 -11.99 -8.27
CA ILE A 83 10.26 -11.28 -8.78
C ILE A 83 9.33 -11.06 -7.60
N ALA A 84 9.06 -9.80 -7.29
CA ALA A 84 8.18 -9.40 -6.20
C ALA A 84 6.97 -8.64 -6.74
N ASP A 85 5.77 -9.14 -6.50
CA ASP A 85 4.52 -8.43 -6.79
C ASP A 85 4.28 -7.33 -5.76
N HIS A 86 4.27 -6.08 -6.23
CA HIS A 86 3.99 -4.90 -5.43
C HIS A 86 2.56 -4.37 -5.65
N GLY A 87 1.79 -4.94 -6.60
CA GLY A 87 0.45 -4.50 -6.92
C GLY A 87 -0.49 -4.60 -5.72
N GLU A 88 -0.51 -5.75 -5.04
CA GLU A 88 -1.38 -5.96 -3.87
C GLU A 88 -0.97 -5.11 -2.67
N ALA A 89 0.34 -4.96 -2.43
CA ALA A 89 0.84 -4.16 -1.32
C ALA A 89 0.55 -2.66 -1.52
N ALA A 90 0.69 -2.16 -2.75
CA ALA A 90 0.32 -0.80 -3.11
C ALA A 90 -1.19 -0.58 -3.00
N ALA A 91 -2.00 -1.49 -3.55
CA ALA A 91 -3.46 -1.43 -3.47
C ALA A 91 -3.95 -1.45 -2.01
N LEU A 92 -3.38 -2.29 -1.16
CA LEU A 92 -3.73 -2.36 0.26
C LEU A 92 -3.35 -1.08 1.01
N ARG A 93 -2.21 -0.46 0.68
CA ARG A 93 -1.83 0.85 1.25
C ARG A 93 -2.81 1.94 0.83
N HIS A 94 -3.15 2.01 -0.46
CA HIS A 94 -4.14 2.97 -0.95
C HIS A 94 -5.51 2.78 -0.31
N ALA A 95 -6.00 1.54 -0.21
CA ALA A 95 -7.26 1.23 0.45
C ALA A 95 -7.25 1.63 1.93
N ARG A 96 -6.11 1.49 2.63
CA ARG A 96 -5.97 1.95 4.03
C ARG A 96 -6.00 3.46 4.15
N VAL A 97 -5.34 4.19 3.24
CA VAL A 97 -5.35 5.67 3.22
C VAL A 97 -6.76 6.18 2.98
N LEU A 98 -7.46 5.67 1.95
CA LEU A 98 -8.84 6.07 1.67
C LEU A 98 -9.76 5.79 2.85
N ARG A 99 -9.64 4.61 3.47
CA ARG A 99 -10.43 4.27 4.65
C ARG A 99 -10.11 5.14 5.86
N ALA A 100 -8.85 5.55 6.04
CA ALA A 100 -8.45 6.48 7.09
C ALA A 100 -9.09 7.86 6.86
N GLU A 101 -9.05 8.38 5.63
CA GLU A 101 -9.68 9.66 5.26
C GLU A 101 -11.19 9.64 5.45
N GLU A 102 -11.89 8.61 4.96
CA GLU A 102 -13.33 8.44 5.18
C GLU A 102 -13.65 8.33 6.68
N SER A 103 -12.82 7.62 7.45
CA SER A 103 -13.04 7.48 8.90
C SER A 103 -12.78 8.78 9.67
N ALA A 104 -11.87 9.63 9.21
CA ALA A 104 -11.59 10.93 9.79
C ALA A 104 -12.72 11.93 9.54
N GLU A 105 -13.29 11.92 8.34
CA GLU A 105 -14.48 12.72 8.01
C GLU A 105 -15.69 12.30 8.87
N LEU A 106 -15.97 10.99 8.95
CA LEU A 106 -17.06 10.47 9.79
C LEU A 106 -16.84 10.75 11.28
N ALA A 107 -15.60 10.66 11.75
CA ALA A 107 -15.25 11.00 13.13
C ALA A 107 -15.43 12.50 13.41
N LEU A 108 -15.13 13.39 12.46
CA LEU A 108 -15.37 14.82 12.60
C LEU A 108 -16.86 15.15 12.69
N ASP A 109 -17.68 14.55 11.82
CA ASP A 109 -19.14 14.70 11.84
C ASP A 109 -19.75 14.18 13.14
N LEU A 110 -19.23 13.05 13.64
CA LEU A 110 -19.63 12.50 14.93
C LEU A 110 -19.29 13.47 16.07
N ARG A 111 -18.11 14.10 16.04
CA ARG A 111 -17.72 15.11 17.05
C ARG A 111 -18.65 16.31 17.03
N SER A 112 -19.03 16.79 15.85
CA SER A 112 -20.00 17.89 15.70
C SER A 112 -21.37 17.51 16.29
N SER A 113 -21.86 16.32 15.97
CA SER A 113 -23.14 15.82 16.47
C SER A 113 -23.15 15.68 17.99
N LEU A 114 -22.06 15.17 18.58
CA LEU A 114 -21.91 15.05 20.03
C LEU A 114 -21.86 16.42 20.74
N ALA A 115 -21.20 17.41 20.13
CA ALA A 115 -21.18 18.78 20.66
C ALA A 115 -22.59 19.39 20.72
N THR A 116 -23.38 19.21 19.66
CA THR A 116 -24.77 19.65 19.62
C THR A 116 -25.64 18.93 20.66
N ILE A 117 -25.48 17.61 20.80
CA ILE A 117 -26.22 16.83 21.82
C ILE A 117 -25.87 17.29 23.24
N ARG A 118 -24.57 17.56 23.51
CA ARG A 118 -24.11 18.07 24.79
C ARG A 118 -24.70 19.43 25.08
N GLU A 119 -24.74 20.32 24.09
CA GLU A 119 -25.34 21.64 24.20
C GLU A 119 -26.85 21.55 24.53
N TRP A 120 -27.60 20.70 23.83
CA TRP A 120 -29.02 20.46 24.15
C TRP A 120 -29.22 19.92 25.56
N ALA A 121 -28.35 19.01 25.99
CA ALA A 121 -28.38 18.47 27.35
C ALA A 121 -28.10 19.55 28.39
N GLU A 122 -27.13 20.45 28.18
CA GLU A 122 -26.89 21.58 29.08
C GLU A 122 -28.07 22.56 29.11
N GLN A 123 -28.68 22.87 27.96
CA GLN A 123 -29.87 23.72 27.90
C GLN A 123 -31.07 23.09 28.64
N MET A 124 -31.22 21.76 28.61
CA MET A 124 -32.25 21.06 29.39
C MET A 124 -31.99 21.11 30.90
N LYS A 125 -30.73 21.17 31.35
CA LYS A 125 -30.41 21.32 32.79
C LYS A 125 -30.84 22.67 33.34
N THR A 126 -30.69 23.73 32.54
CA THR A 126 -31.04 25.09 32.95
C THR A 126 -32.55 25.33 32.96
N ALA A 127 -33.32 24.54 32.20
CA ALA A 127 -34.78 24.61 32.11
C ALA A 127 -35.54 23.94 33.28
N ALA A 128 -34.85 23.54 34.36
CA ALA A 128 -35.36 22.99 35.64
C ALA A 128 -36.65 22.13 35.54
N GLY A 129 -36.46 20.80 35.44
CA GLY A 129 -37.56 19.83 35.43
C GLY A 129 -37.18 18.43 35.92
N PRO A 130 -38.10 17.45 35.90
CA PRO A 130 -37.83 16.07 36.34
C PRO A 130 -36.76 15.35 35.50
N SER A 131 -36.42 15.86 34.31
CA SER A 131 -35.40 15.32 33.40
C SER A 131 -33.99 15.87 33.62
N THR A 132 -33.77 16.74 34.61
CA THR A 132 -32.46 17.40 34.87
C THR A 132 -31.34 16.40 35.11
N GLY A 133 -31.61 15.30 35.82
CA GLY A 133 -30.63 14.23 36.07
C GLY A 133 -30.20 13.51 34.79
N LEU A 134 -31.16 13.14 33.93
CA LEU A 134 -30.90 12.51 32.64
C LEU A 134 -30.13 13.43 31.68
N ALA A 135 -30.44 14.73 31.70
CA ALA A 135 -29.67 15.74 30.96
C ALA A 135 -28.23 15.85 31.49
N GLY A 136 -28.03 15.66 32.79
CA GLY A 136 -26.74 15.39 33.46
C GLY A 136 -25.92 14.34 32.74
N ASP A 137 -26.50 13.14 32.67
CA ASP A 137 -25.85 11.93 32.17
C ASP A 137 -25.57 12.01 30.66
N ILE A 138 -26.49 12.54 29.87
CA ILE A 138 -26.32 12.71 28.41
C ILE A 138 -25.16 13.67 28.10
N SER A 139 -25.07 14.81 28.80
CA SER A 139 -23.96 15.75 28.60
C SER A 139 -22.61 15.12 28.95
N ALA A 140 -22.56 14.36 30.06
CA ALA A 140 -21.35 13.67 30.48
C ALA A 140 -20.92 12.57 29.49
N GLU A 141 -21.86 11.79 28.97
CA GLU A 141 -21.58 10.76 27.97
C GLU A 141 -21.16 11.35 26.62
N ALA A 142 -21.83 12.41 26.16
CA ALA A 142 -21.44 13.11 24.94
C ALA A 142 -20.00 13.66 25.04
N GLY A 143 -19.63 14.25 26.17
CA GLY A 143 -18.26 14.71 26.42
C GLY A 143 -17.23 13.56 26.51
N ARG A 144 -17.61 12.40 27.04
CA ARG A 144 -16.74 11.21 27.01
C ARG A 144 -16.49 10.74 25.58
N LEU A 145 -17.55 10.63 24.77
CA LEU A 145 -17.45 10.20 23.37
C LEU A 145 -16.66 11.21 22.53
N GLU A 146 -16.82 12.52 22.74
CA GLU A 146 -16.01 13.56 22.08
C GLU A 146 -14.51 13.35 22.31
N LYS A 147 -14.12 12.98 23.54
CA LYS A 147 -12.72 12.70 23.88
C LYS A 147 -12.19 11.46 23.17
N VAL A 148 -12.99 10.38 23.09
CA VAL A 148 -12.62 9.16 22.36
C VAL A 148 -12.44 9.44 20.87
N VAL A 149 -13.37 10.19 20.27
CA VAL A 149 -13.30 10.62 18.87
C VAL A 149 -12.10 11.52 18.63
N GLY A 150 -11.80 12.45 19.54
CA GLY A 150 -10.61 13.30 19.47
C GLY A 150 -9.30 12.50 19.52
N GLN A 151 -9.24 11.45 20.34
CA GLN A 151 -8.08 10.54 20.40
C GLN A 151 -7.92 9.71 19.11
N PHE A 152 -9.04 9.26 18.52
CA PHE A 152 -9.03 8.56 17.24
C PHE A 152 -8.46 9.44 16.12
N LEU A 153 -8.93 10.68 16.01
CA LEU A 153 -8.44 11.65 15.02
C LEU A 153 -6.95 12.00 15.22
N ALA A 154 -6.51 12.18 16.48
CA ALA A 154 -5.12 12.50 16.79
C ALA A 154 -4.15 11.33 16.52
N GLY A 155 -4.61 10.09 16.68
CA GLY A 155 -3.83 8.89 16.35
C GLY A 155 -3.59 8.72 14.85
N ASP A 156 -4.54 9.14 14.01
CA ASP A 156 -4.43 9.08 12.55
C ASP A 156 -3.42 10.12 12.01
N GLU A 157 -3.40 11.34 12.58
CA GLU A 157 -2.41 12.39 12.30
C GLU A 157 -0.97 11.94 12.60
N GLN A 158 -0.75 11.22 13.71
CA GLN A 158 0.57 10.68 14.06
C GLN A 158 1.04 9.58 13.10
N ALA A 159 0.12 8.77 12.58
CA ALA A 159 0.44 7.78 11.56
C ALA A 159 0.77 8.43 10.21
N LYS A 160 0.10 9.52 9.85
CA LYS A 160 0.35 10.28 8.62
C LYS A 160 1.71 11.02 8.64
N GLY A 161 2.11 11.56 9.79
CA GLY A 161 3.40 12.25 9.97
C GLY A 161 4.63 11.33 10.04
N ALA A 162 4.46 10.04 10.33
CA ALA A 162 5.57 9.06 10.39
C ALA A 162 5.93 8.45 9.01
N HIS A 163 5.14 8.76 7.97
CA HIS A 163 5.31 8.25 6.61
C HIS A 163 5.74 9.30 5.58
N ALA A 164 6.05 10.53 6.02
CA ALA A 164 6.65 11.60 5.23
C ALA A 164 8.16 11.68 5.45
#